data_AF-A0A1R3RA98-F1
#
_entry.id   AF-A0A1R3RA98-F1
#
_cell.length_a   1.000
_cell.length_b   1.000
_cell.length_c   1.000
_cell.angle_alpha   90.00
_cell.angle_beta   90.00
_cell.angle_gamma   90.00
#
_symmetry.space_group_name_H-M   'P 1'
#
loop_
_entity.id
_entity.type
_entity.pdbx_description
1 polymer ?
#
loop_
_entity_poly.entity_id
_entity_poly.type
_entity_poly.pdbx_seq_one_letter_code
_entity_poly.pdbx_strand_id
1 'polypeptide(L)'
;MRSGIIQLFEEFNSRSGSPATLAREAELWYRVNQSPWFNDQSPWCPNYVNDPVYDVSHAANNGSHILTEWSTYIAAGTEIQSKLTRYKSSQNNPDFPPMPAHLLVSARSKDLDLAKEFAKWATGPQGREVVAKFQIDGQLVYADPM
;
A
#
# COMPACT_ATOMS: atom_id res chain seq x y z
N MET A 1 -12.29 -44.33 -1.66
CA MET A 1 -11.97 -43.33 -0.62
C MET A 1 -11.78 -42.00 -1.34
N ARG A 2 -12.56 -40.98 -0.95
CA ARG A 2 -12.74 -39.73 -1.71
C ARG A 2 -11.59 -38.75 -1.42
N SER A 3 -10.98 -38.27 -2.51
CA SER A 3 -10.68 -36.86 -2.80
C SER A 3 -9.99 -36.05 -1.70
N GLY A 4 -8.66 -36.11 -1.65
CA GLY A 4 -7.83 -35.04 -1.08
C GLY A 4 -7.67 -33.94 -2.11
N ILE A 5 -8.67 -33.06 -2.24
CA ILE A 5 -8.44 -31.76 -2.88
C ILE A 5 -7.59 -31.00 -1.88
N ILE A 6 -6.30 -30.85 -2.18
CA ILE A 6 -5.51 -29.79 -1.57
C ILE A 6 -6.20 -28.52 -2.03
N GLN A 7 -6.99 -27.96 -1.13
CA GLN A 7 -7.66 -26.70 -1.35
C GLN A 7 -6.60 -25.62 -1.19
N LEU A 8 -5.75 -25.49 -2.23
CA LEU A 8 -4.83 -24.37 -2.42
C LEU A 8 -5.67 -23.14 -2.77
N PHE A 9 -6.44 -22.62 -1.82
CA PHE A 9 -6.88 -21.24 -1.92
C PHE A 9 -5.74 -20.40 -1.38
N GLU A 10 -4.93 -19.89 -2.31
CA GLU A 10 -4.02 -18.81 -2.00
C GLU A 10 -4.89 -17.57 -1.74
N GLU A 11 -5.23 -17.33 -0.48
CA GLU A 11 -5.99 -16.16 -0.06
C GLU A 11 -5.21 -14.88 -0.40
N PHE A 12 -5.93 -13.84 -0.81
CA PHE A 12 -5.38 -12.50 -1.04
C PHE A 12 -5.92 -11.56 0.05
N ASN A 13 -5.09 -11.31 1.07
CA ASN A 13 -5.45 -10.42 2.15
C ASN A 13 -5.49 -8.97 1.65
N SER A 14 -6.70 -8.46 1.54
CA SER A 14 -7.07 -7.14 1.01
C SER A 14 -8.15 -6.59 1.91
N ARG A 15 -8.22 -5.25 2.07
CA ARG A 15 -9.38 -4.40 2.49
C ARG A 15 -8.95 -3.19 3.32
N SER A 16 -7.82 -3.22 4.02
CA SER A 16 -7.38 -2.10 4.88
C SER A 16 -6.29 -1.22 4.29
N GLY A 17 -5.94 -1.40 3.01
CA GLY A 17 -4.97 -0.55 2.32
C GLY A 17 -5.44 0.90 2.15
N SER A 18 -4.50 1.81 1.92
CA SER A 18 -4.84 3.19 1.53
C SER A 18 -5.65 3.20 0.21
N PRO A 19 -6.42 4.27 -0.08
CA PRO A 19 -7.21 4.35 -1.31
C PRO A 19 -6.41 4.09 -2.58
N ALA A 20 -5.13 4.45 -2.57
CA ALA A 20 -4.27 4.29 -3.73
C ALA A 20 -3.73 2.85 -3.85
N THR A 21 -3.47 2.16 -2.73
CA THR A 21 -3.24 0.69 -2.72
C THR A 21 -4.47 -0.06 -3.22
N LEU A 22 -5.66 0.32 -2.77
CA LEU A 22 -6.92 -0.28 -3.21
C LEU A 22 -7.19 -0.04 -4.70
N ALA A 23 -6.90 1.16 -5.22
CA ALA A 23 -7.04 1.45 -6.65
C ALA A 23 -6.10 0.58 -7.49
N ARG A 24 -4.85 0.39 -7.03
CA ARG A 24 -3.89 -0.47 -7.72
C ARG A 24 -4.27 -1.94 -7.65
N GLU A 25 -4.73 -2.40 -6.49
CA GLU A 25 -5.28 -3.73 -6.34
C GLU A 25 -6.44 -3.94 -7.31
N ALA A 26 -7.36 -2.98 -7.39
CA ALA A 26 -8.51 -3.06 -8.28
C ALA A 26 -8.09 -3.17 -9.76
N GLU A 27 -7.06 -2.43 -10.17
CA GLU A 27 -6.46 -2.54 -11.50
C GLU A 27 -5.88 -3.94 -11.77
N LEU A 28 -5.20 -4.56 -10.79
CA LEU A 28 -4.63 -5.91 -10.93
C LEU A 28 -5.73 -6.96 -11.14
N TRP A 29 -6.80 -6.89 -10.37
CA TRP A 29 -7.94 -7.80 -10.52
C TRP A 29 -8.69 -7.59 -11.84
N TYR A 30 -8.85 -6.34 -12.28
CA TYR A 30 -9.44 -6.02 -13.57
C TYR A 30 -8.67 -6.66 -14.73
N ARG A 31 -7.33 -6.67 -14.67
CA ARG A 31 -6.47 -7.29 -15.72
C ARG A 31 -6.67 -8.80 -15.86
N VAL A 32 -7.16 -9.48 -14.82
CA VAL A 32 -7.51 -10.91 -14.86
C VAL A 32 -9.01 -11.15 -14.94
N ASN A 33 -9.79 -10.10 -15.24
CA ASN A 33 -11.25 -10.14 -15.37
C ASN A 33 -11.96 -10.68 -14.12
N GLN A 34 -11.42 -10.35 -12.95
CA GLN A 34 -11.99 -10.67 -11.64
C GLN A 34 -12.31 -9.37 -10.88
N SER A 35 -13.24 -9.45 -9.94
CA SER A 35 -13.60 -8.32 -9.09
C SER A 35 -14.10 -8.81 -7.73
N PRO A 36 -13.18 -9.33 -6.89
CA PRO A 36 -13.56 -10.11 -5.71
C PRO A 36 -14.35 -9.31 -4.65
N TRP A 37 -14.26 -7.98 -4.65
CA TRP A 37 -15.05 -7.11 -3.77
C TRP A 37 -16.54 -6.98 -4.15
N PHE A 38 -16.97 -7.36 -5.36
CA PHE A 38 -18.40 -7.39 -5.72
C PHE A 38 -19.11 -8.67 -5.28
N ASN A 39 -18.36 -9.66 -4.77
CA ASN A 39 -18.92 -10.91 -4.30
C ASN A 39 -18.62 -11.09 -2.82
N ASP A 40 -19.65 -10.90 -2.00
CA ASP A 40 -19.64 -11.06 -0.54
C ASP A 40 -19.23 -12.46 -0.07
N GLN A 41 -19.09 -13.42 -0.99
CA GLN A 41 -18.66 -14.80 -0.75
C GLN A 41 -17.36 -15.14 -1.51
N SER A 42 -16.56 -14.15 -1.92
CA SER A 42 -15.29 -14.40 -2.57
C SER A 42 -14.36 -15.21 -1.64
N PRO A 43 -13.92 -16.43 -2.04
CA PRO A 43 -12.96 -17.19 -1.24
C PRO A 43 -11.57 -16.56 -1.22
N TRP A 44 -11.35 -15.52 -2.03
CA TRP A 44 -10.06 -14.88 -2.22
C TRP A 44 -9.82 -13.70 -1.28
N CYS A 45 -10.87 -13.05 -0.77
CA CYS A 45 -10.75 -11.80 -0.01
C CYS A 45 -11.52 -11.91 1.30
N PRO A 46 -10.87 -11.67 2.46
CA PRO A 46 -11.59 -11.64 3.73
C PRO A 46 -12.70 -10.58 3.75
N ASN A 47 -13.74 -10.84 4.54
CA ASN A 47 -14.90 -9.95 4.69
C ASN A 47 -14.79 -9.01 5.91
N TYR A 48 -13.60 -8.83 6.47
CA TYR A 48 -13.37 -7.94 7.59
C TYR A 48 -12.45 -6.77 7.16
N VAL A 49 -12.54 -5.66 7.88
CA VAL A 49 -11.69 -4.49 7.72
C VAL A 49 -10.98 -4.27 9.05
N ASN A 50 -9.66 -4.38 9.07
CA ASN A 50 -8.81 -4.11 10.24
C ASN A 50 -7.90 -2.91 9.95
N ASP A 51 -6.77 -2.77 10.66
CA ASP A 51 -5.73 -1.81 10.31
C ASP A 51 -4.71 -2.41 9.32
N PRO A 52 -4.01 -1.57 8.52
CA PRO A 52 -3.05 -2.05 7.52
C PRO A 52 -1.92 -2.95 8.07
N VAL A 53 -1.46 -2.71 9.31
CA VAL A 53 -0.35 -3.48 9.91
C VAL A 53 -0.84 -4.86 10.35
N TYR A 54 -2.07 -4.94 10.86
CA TYR A 54 -2.74 -6.20 11.10
C TYR A 54 -2.83 -7.03 9.82
N ASP A 55 -3.24 -6.44 8.70
CA ASP A 55 -3.38 -7.18 7.43
C ASP A 55 -2.04 -7.78 6.96
N VAL A 56 -0.95 -7.04 7.08
CA VAL A 56 0.40 -7.56 6.77
C VAL A 56 0.77 -8.70 7.72
N SER A 57 0.50 -8.55 9.01
CA SER A 57 0.78 -9.58 10.02
C SER A 57 -0.05 -10.84 9.80
N HIS A 58 -1.32 -10.69 9.43
CA HIS A 58 -2.23 -11.78 9.15
C HIS A 58 -1.78 -12.56 7.91
N ALA A 59 -1.47 -11.86 6.82
CA ALA A 59 -0.94 -12.48 5.60
C ALA A 59 0.35 -13.26 5.87
N ALA A 60 1.27 -12.67 6.65
CA ALA A 60 2.54 -13.30 7.02
C ALA A 60 2.34 -14.59 7.85
N ASN A 61 1.36 -14.61 8.76
CA ASN A 61 1.12 -15.77 9.63
C ASN A 61 0.32 -16.88 8.93
N ASN A 62 -0.52 -16.53 7.95
CA ASN A 62 -1.40 -17.49 7.26
C ASN A 62 -0.88 -17.93 5.88
N GLY A 63 0.21 -17.32 5.39
CA GLY A 63 0.77 -17.62 4.08
C GLY A 63 -0.05 -17.06 2.92
N SER A 64 -0.90 -16.05 3.18
CA SER A 64 -1.73 -15.38 2.18
C SER A 64 -0.91 -14.33 1.41
N HIS A 65 -1.31 -14.03 0.18
CA HIS A 65 -0.75 -12.92 -0.60
C HIS A 65 -1.29 -11.58 -0.10
N ILE A 66 -0.53 -10.51 -0.28
CA ILE A 66 -0.96 -9.15 0.07
C ILE A 66 -0.29 -8.11 -0.83
N LEU A 67 -1.04 -7.08 -1.21
CA LEU A 67 -0.50 -5.83 -1.74
C LEU A 67 -0.62 -4.76 -0.64
N THR A 68 0.50 -4.14 -0.26
CA THR A 68 0.54 -3.16 0.83
C THR A 68 1.50 -2.02 0.51
N GLU A 69 1.36 -0.90 1.23
CA GLU A 69 2.29 0.23 1.15
C GLU A 69 3.63 -0.14 1.78
N TRP A 70 4.71 0.45 1.27
CA TRP A 70 6.06 0.22 1.79
C TRP A 70 6.20 0.65 3.26
N SER A 71 5.60 1.78 3.64
CA SER A 71 5.52 2.24 5.02
C SER A 71 4.86 1.22 5.95
N THR A 72 3.74 0.62 5.52
CA THR A 72 3.02 -0.40 6.29
C THR A 72 3.83 -1.68 6.44
N TYR A 73 4.50 -2.12 5.37
CA TYR A 73 5.42 -3.25 5.43
C TYR A 73 6.57 -3.01 6.41
N ILE A 74 7.15 -1.80 6.42
CA ILE A 74 8.18 -1.42 7.40
C ILE A 74 7.59 -1.46 8.82
N ALA A 75 6.46 -0.80 9.03
CA ALA A 75 5.80 -0.68 10.33
C ALA A 75 5.36 -2.03 10.95
N ALA A 76 5.20 -3.08 10.14
CA ALA A 76 4.94 -4.43 10.63
C ALA A 76 6.13 -5.07 11.37
N GLY A 77 7.33 -4.50 11.25
CA GLY A 77 8.52 -4.94 11.96
C GLY A 77 9.23 -6.13 11.32
N THR A 78 10.51 -6.31 11.69
CA THR A 78 11.41 -7.28 11.04
C THR A 78 10.99 -8.73 11.21
N GLU A 79 10.35 -9.09 12.32
CA GLU A 79 9.82 -10.43 12.56
C GLU A 79 8.76 -10.80 11.51
N ILE A 80 7.78 -9.92 11.27
CA ILE A 80 6.73 -10.14 10.27
C ILE A 80 7.33 -10.13 8.86
N GLN A 81 8.24 -9.19 8.58
CA GLN A 81 8.90 -9.11 7.28
C GLN A 81 9.66 -10.40 6.94
N SER A 82 10.30 -11.05 7.92
CA SER A 82 11.03 -12.30 7.72
C SER A 82 10.16 -13.48 7.30
N LYS A 83 8.84 -13.41 7.56
CA LYS A 83 7.86 -14.44 7.19
C LYS A 83 7.29 -14.22 5.79
N LEU A 84 7.57 -13.08 5.16
CA LEU A 84 7.03 -12.70 3.86
C LEU A 84 8.07 -12.88 2.75
N THR A 85 7.59 -13.33 1.60
CA THR A 85 8.37 -13.31 0.35
C THR A 85 7.93 -12.13 -0.50
N ARG A 86 8.87 -11.22 -0.79
CA ARG A 86 8.59 -10.03 -1.60
C ARG A 86 8.77 -10.34 -3.09
N TYR A 87 7.66 -10.57 -3.80
CA TYR A 87 7.68 -10.84 -5.24
C TYR A 87 7.93 -9.59 -6.11
N LYS A 88 7.39 -8.43 -5.69
CA LYS A 88 7.55 -7.15 -6.40
C LYS A 88 7.67 -6.00 -5.41
N SER A 89 8.41 -4.96 -5.77
CA SER A 89 8.50 -3.69 -5.04
C SER A 89 8.61 -2.52 -6.02
N SER A 90 8.07 -1.37 -5.65
CA SER A 90 8.21 -0.12 -6.42
C SER A 90 9.66 0.36 -6.47
N GLN A 91 10.51 -0.04 -5.51
CA GLN A 91 11.95 0.24 -5.52
C GLN A 91 12.70 -0.47 -6.66
N ASN A 92 12.18 -1.61 -7.14
CA ASN A 92 12.86 -2.46 -8.12
C ASN A 92 12.20 -2.47 -9.51
N ASN A 93 11.02 -1.86 -9.67
CA ASN A 93 10.30 -1.89 -10.94
C ASN A 93 9.48 -0.59 -11.17
N PRO A 94 9.76 0.16 -12.26
CA PRO A 94 9.00 1.37 -12.63
C PRO A 94 7.53 1.10 -13.03
N ASP A 95 7.15 -0.16 -13.29
CA ASP A 95 5.77 -0.55 -13.67
C ASP A 95 4.77 -0.47 -12.51
N PHE A 96 5.23 -0.31 -11.26
CA PHE A 96 4.39 0.03 -10.13
C PHE A 96 4.58 1.51 -9.85
N PRO A 97 3.67 2.38 -10.31
CA PRO A 97 3.87 3.81 -10.15
C PRO A 97 4.03 4.10 -8.66
N PRO A 98 5.06 4.84 -8.23
CA PRO A 98 4.97 5.53 -6.96
C PRO A 98 3.67 6.33 -7.03
N MET A 99 2.79 6.17 -6.06
CA MET A 99 1.50 6.87 -6.05
C MET A 99 1.83 8.36 -5.98
N PRO A 100 1.68 9.12 -7.08
CA PRO A 100 2.20 10.47 -7.13
C PRO A 100 1.43 11.31 -6.12
N ALA A 101 2.15 11.94 -5.20
CA ALA A 101 1.56 12.83 -4.23
C ALA A 101 1.46 14.24 -4.84
N HIS A 102 0.24 14.74 -4.95
CA HIS A 102 -0.01 16.11 -5.39
C HIS A 102 -0.46 16.97 -4.22
N LEU A 103 0.18 18.13 -4.06
CA LEU A 103 -0.27 19.15 -3.12
C LEU A 103 -1.29 20.04 -3.82
N LEU A 104 -2.51 20.09 -3.26
CA LEU A 104 -3.61 20.90 -3.79
C LEU A 104 -3.91 22.04 -2.83
N VAL A 105 -3.89 23.28 -3.33
CA VAL A 105 -4.32 24.47 -2.59
C VAL A 105 -5.73 24.85 -3.04
N SER A 106 -6.68 24.84 -2.11
CA SER A 106 -8.05 25.25 -2.41
C SER A 106 -8.13 26.75 -2.68
N ALA A 107 -8.82 27.13 -3.75
CA ALA A 107 -9.14 28.53 -4.05
C ALA A 107 -10.02 29.20 -2.95
N ARG A 108 -10.65 28.39 -2.08
CA ARG A 108 -11.48 28.86 -0.96
C ARG A 108 -10.78 28.71 0.40
N SER A 109 -9.46 28.58 0.43
CA SER A 109 -8.71 28.51 1.70
C SER A 109 -8.99 29.74 2.56
N LYS A 110 -9.24 29.54 3.86
CA LYS A 110 -9.38 30.64 4.83
C LYS A 110 -8.08 31.43 4.99
N ASP A 111 -6.96 30.74 4.82
CA ASP A 111 -5.61 31.30 4.87
C ASP A 111 -4.88 30.90 3.59
N LEU A 112 -5.16 31.64 2.52
CA LEU A 112 -4.65 31.32 1.18
C LEU A 112 -3.15 31.59 1.07
N ASP A 113 -2.66 32.61 1.76
CA ASP A 113 -1.25 33.00 1.71
C ASP A 113 -0.39 31.97 2.41
N LEU A 114 -0.76 31.55 3.63
CA LEU A 114 -0.06 30.47 4.34
C LEU A 114 -0.10 29.16 3.54
N ALA A 115 -1.24 28.81 2.93
CA ALA A 115 -1.34 27.60 2.12
C ALA A 115 -0.42 27.63 0.89
N LYS A 116 -0.26 28.79 0.25
CA LYS A 116 0.67 28.97 -0.87
C LYS A 116 2.13 28.96 -0.43
N GLU A 117 2.44 29.57 0.71
CA GLU A 117 3.78 29.52 1.30
C GLU A 117 4.17 28.08 1.65
N PHE A 118 3.26 27.32 2.26
CA PHE A 118 3.46 25.90 2.53
C PHE A 118 3.65 25.11 1.23
N ALA A 119 2.82 25.34 0.21
CA ALA A 119 2.96 24.69 -1.09
C ALA A 119 4.35 24.94 -1.71
N LYS A 120 4.80 26.20 -1.67
CA LYS A 120 6.11 26.61 -2.18
C LYS A 120 7.26 25.97 -1.39
N TRP A 121 7.15 25.93 -0.07
CA TRP A 121 8.14 25.30 0.79
C TRP A 121 8.19 23.77 0.57
N ALA A 122 7.03 23.11 0.61
CA ALA A 122 6.89 21.66 0.50
C ALA A 122 7.40 21.13 -0.84
N THR A 123 7.16 21.87 -1.93
CA THR A 123 7.64 21.52 -3.27
C THR A 123 9.04 22.05 -3.59
N GLY A 124 9.59 22.90 -2.72
CA GLY A 124 10.94 23.45 -2.82
C GLY A 124 12.02 22.51 -2.23
N PRO A 125 13.32 22.89 -2.35
CA PRO A 125 14.43 22.02 -1.95
C PRO A 125 14.35 21.56 -0.49
N GLN A 126 13.95 22.45 0.42
CA GLN A 126 13.87 22.14 1.86
C GLN A 126 12.76 21.14 2.18
N GLY A 127 11.57 21.33 1.63
CA GLY A 127 10.46 20.38 1.81
C GLY A 127 10.78 19.00 1.22
N ARG A 128 11.36 18.98 0.00
CA ARG A 128 11.82 17.74 -0.64
C ARG A 128 12.87 17.02 0.18
N GLU A 129 13.81 17.75 0.79
CA GLU A 129 14.84 17.15 1.65
C GLU A 129 14.23 16.46 2.88
N VAL A 130 13.20 17.05 3.50
CA VAL A 130 12.48 16.41 4.62
C VAL A 130 11.85 15.09 4.17
N VAL A 131 11.18 15.08 3.01
CA VAL A 131 10.55 13.86 2.46
C VAL A 131 11.60 12.80 2.10
N ALA A 132 12.68 13.20 1.44
CA ALA A 132 13.76 12.31 1.00
C ALA A 132 14.53 11.68 2.17
N LYS A 133 14.51 12.30 3.36
CA LYS A 133 15.15 11.80 4.58
C LYS A 133 14.18 11.14 5.56
N PHE A 134 12.87 11.12 5.25
CA PHE A 134 11.88 10.55 6.16
C PHE A 134 12.05 9.03 6.26
N GLN A 135 12.16 8.55 7.49
CA GLN A 135 12.42 7.15 7.81
C GLN A 135 11.44 6.61 8.84
N ILE A 136 11.12 5.33 8.69
CA ILE A 136 10.49 4.50 9.72
C ILE A 136 11.46 3.36 9.98
N ASP A 137 11.80 3.10 11.24
CA ASP A 137 12.75 2.06 11.64
C ASP A 137 14.08 2.06 10.86
N GLY A 138 14.61 3.26 10.59
CA GLY A 138 15.86 3.47 9.85
C GLY A 138 15.77 3.21 8.34
N GLN A 139 14.57 2.91 7.81
CA GLN A 139 14.34 2.67 6.40
C GLN A 139 13.65 3.87 5.75
N LEU A 140 14.14 4.27 4.57
CA LEU A 140 13.51 5.30 3.75
C LEU A 140 12.13 4.85 3.28
N VAL A 141 11.15 5.76 3.43
CA VAL A 141 9.75 5.47 3.09
C VAL A 141 9.40 5.95 1.69
N TYR A 142 9.82 7.16 1.33
CA TYR A 142 9.49 7.78 0.05
C TYR A 142 10.68 7.71 -0.90
N ALA A 143 10.39 7.47 -2.18
CA ALA A 143 11.37 7.66 -3.25
C ALA A 143 11.55 9.16 -3.50
N ASP A 144 12.75 9.57 -3.93
CA ASP A 144 13.04 10.96 -4.26
C ASP A 144 12.06 11.47 -5.35
N PRO A 145 11.30 12.54 -5.09
CA PRO A 145 10.47 13.18 -6.10
C PRO A 145 11.37 13.99 -7.04
N MET A 146 12.02 13.32 -7.99
CA MET A 146 12.66 14.00 -9.12
C MET A 146 11.60 14.69 -10.00
#